data_AF-A0A6J5JHU6-F1
#
_entry.id   AF-A0A6J5JHU6-F1
#
_cell.length_a   1.000
_cell.length_b   1.000
_cell.length_c   1.000
_cell.angle_alpha   90.00
_cell.angle_beta   90.00
_cell.angle_gamma   90.00
#
_symmetry.space_group_name_H-M   'P 1'
#
loop_
_entity.id
_entity.type
_entity.pdbx_description
1 polymer ?
#
loop_
_entity_poly.entity_id
_entity_poly.type
_entity_poly.pdbx_seq_one_letter_code
_entity_poly.pdbx_strand_id
1 'polypeptide(L)'
;MIEGKSRSGSVAIGVMKALHILSAEDRTTTLDAIAGWLAKSEYFYYDDWLIVGGRSAKQYIADILEDLRELGVVCPVEQNAALHPQTSMEWRPCLLPPA
;
A
#
# COMPACT_ATOMS: atom_id res chain seq x y z
N MET A 1 3.32 -2.35 -29.76
CA MET A 1 3.90 -1.19 -29.06
C MET A 1 2.83 -0.71 -28.08
N ILE A 2 2.81 -1.26 -26.87
CA ILE A 2 1.76 -0.95 -25.89
C ILE A 2 2.14 0.38 -25.25
N GLU A 3 1.32 1.40 -25.50
CA GLU A 3 1.34 2.70 -24.86
C GLU A 3 1.66 2.53 -23.37
N GLY A 4 2.85 2.99 -22.96
CA GLY A 4 3.25 3.09 -21.56
C GLY A 4 2.48 4.19 -20.86
N LYS A 5 1.14 4.09 -20.80
CA LYS A 5 0.30 4.92 -19.94
C LYS A 5 0.65 4.57 -18.50
N SER A 6 1.50 5.40 -17.90
CA SER A 6 1.84 5.51 -16.47
C SER A 6 1.35 4.39 -15.57
N ARG A 7 1.93 3.18 -15.71
CA ARG A 7 1.65 2.02 -14.83
C ARG A 7 1.95 2.33 -13.36
N SER A 8 2.83 3.29 -13.08
CA SER A 8 3.15 3.76 -11.72
C SER A 8 1.97 4.48 -11.04
N GLY A 9 1.17 5.25 -11.80
CA GLY A 9 0.07 6.03 -11.25
C GLY A 9 -1.10 5.15 -10.78
N SER A 10 -1.39 4.06 -11.50
CA SER A 10 -2.42 3.10 -11.09
C SER A 10 -2.12 2.39 -9.78
N VAL A 11 -0.84 2.19 -9.45
CA VAL A 11 -0.46 1.44 -8.25
C VAL A 11 -0.54 2.28 -6.98
N ALA A 12 -0.10 3.54 -7.03
CA ALA A 12 -0.31 4.46 -5.92
C ALA A 12 -1.81 4.62 -5.60
N ILE A 13 -2.66 4.71 -6.63
CA ILE A 13 -4.13 4.74 -6.46
C ILE A 13 -4.64 3.42 -5.84
N GLY A 14 -4.15 2.27 -6.32
CA GLY A 14 -4.51 0.96 -5.77
C GLY A 14 -4.15 0.82 -4.29
N VAL A 15 -2.92 1.19 -3.92
CA VAL A 15 -2.42 1.18 -2.54
C VAL A 15 -3.25 2.11 -1.65
N MET A 16 -3.54 3.33 -2.11
CA MET A 16 -4.39 4.27 -1.37
C MET A 16 -5.83 3.75 -1.20
N LYS A 17 -6.40 3.11 -2.23
CA LYS A 17 -7.72 2.49 -2.16
C LYS A 17 -7.75 1.32 -1.16
N ALA A 18 -6.72 0.48 -1.17
CA ALA A 18 -6.57 -0.61 -0.20
C ALA A 18 -6.48 -0.07 1.23
N LEU A 19 -5.61 0.92 1.46
CA LEU A 19 -5.47 1.59 2.75
C LEU A 19 -6.80 2.18 3.24
N HIS A 20 -7.52 2.87 2.37
CA HIS A 20 -8.81 3.48 2.71
C HIS A 20 -9.85 2.43 3.11
N ILE A 21 -9.99 1.36 2.32
CA ILE A 21 -10.98 0.30 2.59
C ILE A 21 -10.60 -0.50 3.83
N LEU A 22 -9.33 -0.91 3.97
CA LEU A 22 -8.88 -1.65 5.15
C LEU A 22 -9.06 -0.83 6.42
N SER A 23 -8.73 0.47 6.38
CA SER A 23 -8.95 1.37 7.51
C SER A 23 -10.44 1.61 7.80
N ALA A 24 -11.30 1.68 6.77
CA ALA A 24 -12.74 1.86 6.95
C ALA A 24 -13.41 0.59 7.52
N GLU A 25 -12.86 -0.58 7.24
CA GLU A 25 -13.33 -1.88 7.76
C GLU A 25 -12.71 -2.24 9.13
N ASP A 26 -11.96 -1.32 9.75
CA ASP A 26 -11.20 -1.54 11.00
C ASP A 26 -10.29 -2.78 10.94
N ARG A 27 -9.76 -3.06 9.74
CA ARG A 27 -8.81 -4.16 9.49
C ARG A 27 -7.38 -3.66 9.64
N THR A 28 -6.48 -4.61 9.86
CA THR A 28 -5.05 -4.32 9.88
C THR A 28 -4.58 -3.76 8.55
N THR A 29 -3.72 -2.77 8.62
CA THR A 29 -3.20 -2.02 7.46
C THR A 29 -1.71 -2.29 7.24
N THR A 30 -1.32 -3.54 7.49
CA THR A 30 0.06 -4.00 7.28
C THR A 30 0.34 -4.17 5.78
N LEU A 31 1.63 -4.20 5.43
CA LEU A 31 2.06 -4.47 4.05
C LEU A 31 1.45 -5.77 3.49
N ASP A 32 1.32 -6.81 4.32
CA ASP A 32 0.69 -8.08 3.93
C ASP A 32 -0.82 -7.97 3.72
N ALA A 33 -1.52 -7.17 4.53
CA ALA A 33 -2.95 -6.93 4.34
C ALA A 33 -3.24 -6.14 3.06
N ILE A 34 -2.45 -5.10 2.79
CA ILE A 34 -2.50 -4.31 1.56
C ILE A 34 -2.17 -5.23 0.36
N ALA A 35 -1.08 -6.00 0.49
CA ALA A 35 -0.73 -7.23 -0.22
C ALA A 35 -1.94 -8.04 -0.71
N GLY A 36 -2.58 -8.68 0.26
CA GLY A 36 -3.67 -9.61 0.05
C GLY A 36 -4.95 -8.95 -0.44
N TRP A 37 -5.20 -7.69 -0.10
CA TRP A 37 -6.34 -6.95 -0.64
C TRP A 37 -6.15 -6.70 -2.14
N LEU A 38 -4.97 -6.22 -2.54
CA LEU A 38 -4.65 -5.93 -3.94
C LEU A 38 -4.66 -7.20 -4.80
N ALA A 39 -4.17 -8.32 -4.27
CA ALA A 39 -4.21 -9.62 -4.95
C ALA A 39 -5.64 -10.16 -5.18
N LYS A 40 -6.62 -9.75 -4.37
CA LYS A 40 -8.04 -10.15 -4.50
C LYS A 40 -8.88 -9.13 -5.25
N SER A 41 -8.32 -7.96 -5.58
CA SER A 41 -9.06 -6.86 -6.17
C SER A 41 -9.13 -7.02 -7.68
N GLU A 42 -10.33 -7.19 -8.24
CA GLU A 42 -10.56 -7.25 -9.69
C GLU A 42 -10.19 -5.94 -10.41
N TYR A 43 -10.03 -4.85 -9.65
CA TYR A 43 -9.68 -3.54 -10.17
C TYR A 43 -8.18 -3.37 -10.44
N PHE A 44 -7.37 -4.38 -10.12
CA PHE A 44 -5.93 -4.21 -10.05
C PHE A 44 -5.21 -5.47 -10.53
N TYR A 45 -4.53 -5.39 -11.68
CA TYR A 45 -3.81 -6.49 -12.33
C TYR A 45 -2.54 -6.91 -11.55
N TYR A 46 -2.73 -7.56 -10.41
CA TYR A 46 -1.65 -7.97 -9.50
C TYR A 46 -0.61 -8.90 -10.14
N ASP A 47 -1.07 -9.85 -10.94
CA ASP A 47 -0.22 -10.81 -11.63
C ASP A 47 0.64 -10.18 -12.72
N ASP A 48 0.16 -9.10 -13.34
CA ASP A 48 0.93 -8.40 -14.36
C ASP A 48 2.18 -7.73 -13.77
N TRP A 49 2.19 -7.38 -12.47
CA TRP A 49 3.33 -6.68 -11.85
C TRP A 49 4.44 -7.60 -11.36
N LEU A 50 4.15 -8.87 -11.07
CA LEU A 50 5.16 -9.89 -10.76
C LEU A 50 6.17 -10.06 -11.91
N ILE A 51 5.77 -9.65 -13.13
CA ILE A 51 6.52 -9.89 -14.37
C ILE A 51 7.36 -8.65 -14.78
N VAL A 52 7.01 -7.42 -14.39
CA VAL A 52 7.57 -6.20 -15.05
C VAL A 52 8.98 -5.80 -14.58
N GLY A 53 9.53 -6.35 -13.49
CA GLY A 53 10.81 -5.81 -12.99
C GLY A 53 11.64 -6.68 -12.08
N GLY A 54 11.40 -8.00 -12.04
CA GLY A 54 12.15 -8.91 -11.16
C GLY A 54 11.97 -8.65 -9.65
N ARG A 55 11.07 -7.74 -9.28
CA ARG A 55 10.65 -7.44 -7.90
C ARG A 55 9.34 -8.14 -7.61
N SER A 56 9.16 -8.61 -6.38
CA SER A 56 7.85 -9.08 -5.93
C SER A 56 6.88 -7.90 -5.83
N ALA A 57 5.59 -8.15 -6.08
CA ALA A 57 4.55 -7.14 -5.90
C ALA A 57 4.57 -6.51 -4.50
N LYS A 58 4.91 -7.31 -3.47
CA LYS A 58 5.09 -6.84 -2.09
C LYS A 58 6.20 -5.80 -1.94
N GLN A 59 7.36 -6.02 -2.58
CA GLN A 59 8.46 -5.03 -2.60
C GLN A 59 8.03 -3.75 -3.31
N TYR A 60 7.33 -3.87 -4.43
CA TYR A 60 6.87 -2.69 -5.18
C TYR A 60 5.85 -1.85 -4.39
N ILE A 61 4.96 -2.50 -3.63
CA ILE A 61 4.02 -1.82 -2.73
C ILE A 61 4.76 -1.14 -1.58
N ALA A 62 5.81 -1.78 -1.04
CA ALA A 62 6.64 -1.18 0.00
C ALA A 62 7.32 0.10 -0.51
N ASP A 63 7.92 0.07 -1.71
CA ASP A 63 8.53 1.24 -2.35
C ASP A 63 7.52 2.40 -2.47
N ILE A 64 6.29 2.10 -2.88
CA ILE A 64 5.23 3.12 -3.02
C ILE A 64 4.75 3.67 -1.67
N LEU A 65 4.67 2.84 -0.63
CA LEU A 65 4.31 3.30 0.71
C LEU A 65 5.39 4.24 1.27
N GLU A 66 6.67 3.96 1.01
CA GLU A 66 7.77 4.85 1.35
C GLU A 66 7.70 6.16 0.56
N ASP A 67 7.47 6.12 -0.75
CA ASP A 67 7.27 7.33 -1.58
C ASP A 67 6.10 8.19 -1.05
N LEU A 68 4.97 7.55 -0.74
CA LEU A 68 3.80 8.24 -0.18
C LEU A 68 4.06 8.80 1.24
N ARG A 69 4.93 8.16 2.01
CA ARG A 69 5.37 8.66 3.32
C ARG A 69 6.22 9.91 3.16
N GLU A 70 7.17 9.91 2.24
CA GLU A 70 8.01 11.08 1.94
C GLU A 70 7.16 12.27 1.47
N LEU A 71 6.06 12.00 0.77
CA LEU A 71 5.07 13.00 0.36
C LEU A 71 4.09 13.42 1.47
N GLY A 72 4.15 12.82 2.67
CA GLY A 72 3.24 13.10 3.77
C GLY A 72 1.80 12.63 3.55
N VAL A 73 1.58 11.71 2.62
CA VAL A 73 0.26 11.14 2.29
C VAL A 73 -0.09 9.97 3.21
N VAL A 74 0.90 9.17 3.59
CA VAL A 74 0.74 8.05 4.53
C VAL A 74 1.75 8.12 5.66
N CYS A 75 1.32 7.65 6.82
CA CYS A 75 2.05 7.72 8.07
C CYS A 75 2.17 6.29 8.60
N PRO A 76 3.37 5.81 8.93
CA PRO A 76 3.49 4.55 9.64
C PRO A 76 3.00 4.72 11.07
N VAL A 77 2.24 3.73 11.53
CA VAL A 77 1.76 3.67 12.91
C VAL A 77 2.51 2.54 13.59
N GLU A 78 3.43 2.91 14.49
CA GLU A 78 4.02 1.95 15.41
C GLU A 78 2.94 1.52 16.40
N GLN A 79 2.51 0.25 16.33
CA GLN A 79 1.75 -0.31 17.43
C GLN A 79 2.69 -0.41 18.64
N ASN A 80 2.23 0.07 19.81
CA ASN A 80 2.99 0.04 21.06
C ASN A 80 3.63 -1.34 21.28
N ALA A 81 4.96 -1.39 21.13
CA ALA A 81 5.78 -2.60 21.23
C ALA A 81 5.70 -3.29 22.61
N ALA A 82 5.09 -2.64 23.60
CA ALA A 82 4.92 -3.16 24.95
C ALA A 82 3.93 -4.35 25.06
N LEU A 83 3.03 -4.56 24.09
CA LEU A 83 2.05 -5.65 24.14
C LEU A 83 2.27 -6.77 23.11
N HIS A 84 2.87 -6.49 21.95
CA HIS A 84 3.10 -7.50 20.90
C HIS A 84 4.44 -7.25 20.19
N PRO A 85 5.51 -8.02 20.48
CA PRO A 85 6.85 -7.83 19.91
C PRO A 85 6.98 -8.27 18.43
N GLN A 86 5.87 -8.56 17.75
CA GLN A 86 5.86 -9.10 16.38
C GLN A 86 4.85 -8.42 15.44
N THR A 87 4.19 -7.34 15.87
CA THR A 87 3.20 -6.68 15.02
C THR A 87 3.89 -5.88 13.93
N SER A 88 3.71 -6.37 12.70
CA SER A 88 4.17 -5.75 11.45
C SER A 88 3.69 -4.29 11.37
N MET A 89 4.56 -3.41 10.84
CA MET A 89 4.32 -1.98 10.68
C MET A 89 3.00 -1.72 9.95
N GLU A 90 2.13 -0.93 10.57
CA GLU A 90 0.85 -0.52 9.99
C GLU A 90 0.98 0.82 9.28
N TRP A 91 0.14 1.02 8.27
CA TRP A 91 0.15 2.20 7.41
C TRP A 91 -1.20 2.89 7.46
N ARG A 92 -1.23 4.18 7.74
CA ARG A 92 -2.47 4.96 7.72
C ARG A 92 -2.36 6.15 6.79
N PRO A 93 -3.46 6.57 6.14
CA PRO A 93 -3.50 7.87 5.49
C PRO A 93 -3.17 8.95 6.54
N CYS A 94 -2.19 9.81 6.27
CA CYS A 94 -2.01 11.00 7.08
C CYS A 94 -3.22 11.90 6.80
N LEU A 95 -4.02 12.20 7.81
CA LEU A 95 -4.97 13.30 7.74
C LEU A 95 -4.13 14.58 7.70
N LEU A 96 -3.80 15.08 6.50
CA LEU A 96 -3.29 16.43 6.36
C LEU A 96 -4.30 17.35 7.05
N PRO A 97 -3.87 18.23 7.98
CA PRO A 97 -4.77 19.26 8.48
C PRO A 97 -5.29 20.06 7.26
N PRO A 98 -6.59 20.40 7.23
CA PRO A 98 -7.10 21.24 6.16
C PRO A 98 -6.30 22.56 6.16
N ALA A 99 -5.78 22.92 4.99
CA ALA A 99 -5.10 24.19 4.76
C ALA A 99 -6.06 25.39 4.97
#